data_AF-A0A7J4I0F7-F1
#
_entry.id   AF-A0A7J4I0F7-F1
#
_cell.length_a   1.000
_cell.length_b   1.000
_cell.length_c   1.000
_cell.angle_alpha   90.00
_cell.angle_beta   90.00
_cell.angle_gamma   90.00
#
_symmetry.space_group_name_H-M   'P 1'
#
loop_
_entity.id
_entity.type
_entity.pdbx_description
1 polymer ?
#
loop_
_entity_poly.entity_id
_entity_poly.type
_entity_poly.pdbx_seq_one_letter_code
_entity_poly.pdbx_strand_id
1 'polypeptide(L)'
;MQDVNKVANEARKSLSKYCMEECKSYCCRKGYIILKPTELDLVIGDKKDKLMEEESLRELSFSGKYSFNLSNSFGSCTQLKDEKCLIHQNVNRPSVCKEFPIFITGKIIRISPRCYGHKAGLLYPFIKKFKELGYDVEE
;
A
#
# COMPACT_ATOMS: atom_id res chain seq x y z
N MET A 1 -8.93 -8.47 -24.70
CA MET A 1 -8.58 -7.26 -23.92
C MET A 1 -7.44 -7.64 -22.99
N GLN A 2 -6.22 -7.16 -23.19
CA GLN A 2 -5.18 -7.36 -22.16
C GLN A 2 -5.69 -6.68 -20.89
N ASP A 3 -5.90 -7.48 -19.85
CA ASP A 3 -6.45 -7.01 -18.58
C ASP A 3 -5.47 -6.03 -17.95
N VAL A 4 -5.86 -4.76 -17.79
CA VAL A 4 -5.04 -3.73 -17.12
C VAL A 4 -4.57 -4.21 -15.74
N ASN A 5 -5.38 -5.05 -15.07
CA ASN A 5 -5.02 -5.66 -13.79
C ASN A 5 -3.84 -6.62 -13.95
N LYS A 6 -3.72 -7.33 -15.08
CA LYS A 6 -2.57 -8.17 -15.38
C LYS A 6 -1.30 -7.32 -15.48
N VAL A 7 -1.34 -6.22 -16.23
CA VAL A 7 -0.19 -5.29 -16.35
C VAL A 7 0.17 -4.69 -15.00
N ALA A 8 -0.82 -4.28 -14.21
CA ALA A 8 -0.59 -3.74 -12.87
C ALA A 8 -0.02 -4.80 -11.91
N ASN A 9 -0.48 -6.04 -11.96
CA ASN A 9 0.05 -7.12 -11.14
C ASN A 9 1.49 -7.49 -11.53
N GLU A 10 1.80 -7.52 -12.83
CA GLU A 10 3.17 -7.68 -13.32
C GLU A 10 4.08 -6.54 -12.84
N ALA A 11 3.61 -5.30 -12.92
CA ALA A 11 4.31 -4.11 -12.45
C ALA A 11 4.55 -4.12 -10.93
N ARG A 12 3.57 -4.52 -10.14
CA ARG A 12 3.73 -4.66 -8.68
C ARG A 12 4.72 -5.78 -8.33
N LYS A 13 4.66 -6.90 -9.06
CA LYS A 13 5.56 -8.05 -8.86
C LYS A 13 7.00 -7.73 -9.26
N SER A 14 7.21 -6.93 -10.31
CA SER A 14 8.57 -6.53 -10.73
C SER A 14 9.30 -5.71 -9.67
N LEU A 15 8.56 -5.03 -8.78
CA LEU A 15 9.12 -4.29 -7.66
C LEU A 15 9.51 -5.18 -6.46
N SER A 16 9.08 -6.43 -6.38
CA SER A 16 9.20 -7.24 -5.14
C SER A 16 10.64 -7.33 -4.63
N LYS A 17 11.62 -7.58 -5.51
CA LYS A 17 13.04 -7.63 -5.12
C LYS A 17 13.52 -6.30 -4.55
N TYR A 18 13.30 -5.21 -5.29
CA TYR A 18 13.64 -3.85 -4.84
C TYR A 18 12.94 -3.47 -3.53
N CYS A 19 11.68 -3.87 -3.37
CA CYS A 19 10.91 -3.64 -2.14
C CYS A 19 11.54 -4.32 -0.93
N MET A 20 12.07 -5.54 -1.07
CA MET A 20 12.63 -6.30 0.04
C MET A 20 14.09 -5.95 0.33
N GLU A 21 14.90 -5.77 -0.70
CA GLU A 21 16.37 -5.66 -0.55
C GLU A 21 16.82 -4.20 -0.43
N GLU A 22 16.22 -3.29 -1.21
CA GLU A 22 16.69 -1.89 -1.32
C GLU A 22 15.80 -0.92 -0.53
N CYS A 23 14.50 -0.92 -0.86
CA CYS A 23 13.50 -0.06 -0.22
C CYS A 23 13.11 -0.55 1.18
N LYS A 24 13.31 -1.83 1.49
CA LYS A 24 13.05 -2.43 2.80
C LYS A 24 11.62 -2.15 3.29
N SER A 25 10.63 -2.29 2.40
CA SER A 25 9.20 -2.04 2.65
C SER A 25 8.91 -0.67 3.29
N TYR A 26 9.62 0.39 2.88
CA TYR A 26 9.50 1.72 3.49
C TYR A 26 8.09 2.31 3.49
N CYS A 27 7.21 1.92 2.56
CA CYS A 27 5.80 2.32 2.59
C CYS A 27 5.06 1.90 3.86
N CYS A 28 5.47 0.80 4.50
CA CYS A 28 4.91 0.33 5.77
C CYS A 28 5.44 1.11 6.98
N ARG A 29 6.33 2.09 6.80
CA ARG A 29 6.99 2.86 7.86
C ARG A 29 6.67 4.36 7.81
N LYS A 30 5.79 4.78 6.90
CA LYS A 30 5.47 6.19 6.71
C LYS A 30 4.02 6.45 6.32
N GLY A 31 3.57 7.66 6.66
CA GLY A 31 2.25 8.15 6.27
C GLY A 31 1.15 7.49 7.08
N TYR A 32 -0.03 7.36 6.51
CA TYR A 32 -1.18 6.74 7.17
C TYR A 32 -1.97 5.89 6.18
N ILE A 33 -2.67 4.90 6.71
CA ILE A 33 -3.65 4.11 5.97
C ILE A 33 -5.01 4.22 6.64
N ILE A 34 -6.07 4.15 5.84
CA ILE A 34 -7.43 4.06 6.34
C ILE A 34 -7.83 2.59 6.36
N LEU A 35 -8.25 2.12 7.53
CA LEU A 35 -8.68 0.75 7.78
C LEU A 35 -10.19 0.70 7.98
N LYS A 36 -10.84 -0.27 7.33
CA LYS A 36 -12.21 -0.68 7.66
C LYS A 36 -12.22 -1.49 8.97
N PRO A 37 -13.36 -1.61 9.66
CA PRO A 37 -13.48 -2.48 10.84
C PRO A 37 -12.95 -3.89 10.59
N THR A 38 -13.29 -4.49 9.45
CA THR A 38 -12.84 -5.84 9.06
C THR A 38 -11.33 -5.96 8.81
N GLU A 39 -10.66 -4.86 8.48
CA GLU A 39 -9.22 -4.81 8.24
C GLU A 39 -8.44 -4.49 9.52
N LEU A 40 -9.12 -3.89 10.51
CA LEU A 40 -8.52 -3.43 11.75
C LEU A 40 -7.89 -4.58 12.52
N ASP A 41 -8.65 -5.65 12.77
CA ASP A 41 -8.16 -6.80 13.56
C ASP A 41 -6.99 -7.50 12.86
N LEU A 42 -7.02 -7.58 11.53
CA LEU A 42 -5.95 -8.17 10.74
C LEU A 42 -4.65 -7.37 10.82
N VAL A 43 -4.74 -6.03 10.79
CA VAL A 43 -3.55 -5.17 10.83
C VAL A 43 -3.08 -4.98 12.26
N ILE A 44 -3.97 -4.59 13.16
CA ILE A 44 -3.63 -4.08 14.49
C ILE A 44 -3.73 -5.15 15.58
N GLY A 45 -4.75 -6.02 15.50
CA GLY A 45 -4.99 -7.06 16.48
C GLY A 45 -5.13 -6.53 17.91
N ASP A 46 -4.41 -7.17 18.84
CA ASP A 46 -4.40 -6.88 20.28
C ASP A 46 -3.79 -5.51 20.64
N LYS A 47 -3.15 -4.82 19.70
CA LYS A 47 -2.49 -3.52 19.95
C LYS A 47 -3.44 -2.33 19.87
N LYS A 48 -4.74 -2.55 19.63
CA LYS A 48 -5.72 -1.48 19.38
C LYS A 48 -5.71 -0.41 20.46
N ASP A 49 -5.91 -0.81 21.72
CA ASP A 49 -6.09 0.14 22.83
C ASP A 49 -4.83 0.98 23.03
N LYS A 50 -3.66 0.35 22.98
CA LYS A 50 -2.37 1.05 23.07
C LYS A 50 -2.15 2.04 21.92
N LEU A 51 -2.49 1.66 20.68
CA LEU A 51 -2.34 2.57 19.54
C LEU A 51 -3.32 3.76 19.59
N MET A 52 -4.50 3.57 20.17
CA MET A 52 -5.47 4.65 20.41
C MET A 52 -4.96 5.62 21.49
N GLU A 53 -4.41 5.09 22.59
CA GLU A 53 -3.82 5.89 23.68
C GLU A 53 -2.64 6.74 23.17
N GLU A 54 -1.79 6.17 22.32
CA GLU A 54 -0.66 6.88 21.68
C GLU A 54 -1.08 7.76 20.50
N GLU A 55 -2.39 7.92 20.26
CA GLU A 55 -3.01 8.68 19.16
C GLU A 55 -2.52 8.32 17.75
N SER A 56 -1.89 7.14 17.59
CA SER A 56 -1.40 6.61 16.32
C SER A 56 -2.47 5.87 15.55
N LEU A 57 -3.52 5.41 16.24
CA LEU A 57 -4.79 4.98 15.69
C LEU A 57 -5.87 5.96 16.11
N ARG A 58 -6.69 6.42 15.16
CA ARG A 58 -7.83 7.31 15.44
C ARG A 58 -9.04 6.84 14.67
N GLU A 59 -10.18 6.75 15.35
CA GLU A 59 -11.45 6.50 14.67
C GLU A 59 -11.87 7.76 13.90
N LEU A 60 -12.25 7.58 12.64
CA LEU A 60 -12.81 8.62 11.79
C LEU A 60 -14.33 8.64 12.01
N SER A 61 -14.78 9.64 12.75
CA SER A 61 -16.17 9.85 13.15
C SER A 61 -17.16 9.60 12.00
N PHE A 62 -18.32 9.03 12.32
CA PHE A 62 -19.44 8.76 11.40
C PHE A 62 -19.22 7.70 10.31
N SER A 63 -18.00 7.19 10.13
CA SER A 63 -17.68 6.22 9.07
C SER A 63 -17.35 4.81 9.56
N GLY A 64 -17.08 4.66 10.86
CA GLY A 64 -16.56 3.42 11.47
C GLY A 64 -15.17 3.02 10.96
N LYS A 65 -14.48 3.89 10.20
CA LYS A 65 -13.12 3.65 9.70
C LYS A 65 -12.10 4.16 10.70
N TYR A 66 -10.88 3.68 10.57
CA TYR A 66 -9.77 4.08 11.42
C TYR A 66 -8.64 4.63 10.57
N SER A 67 -8.06 5.76 10.99
CA SER A 67 -6.79 6.26 10.45
C SER A 67 -5.67 5.68 11.29
N PHE A 68 -4.78 4.91 10.66
CA PHE A 68 -3.60 4.35 11.31
C PHE A 68 -2.34 5.01 10.75
N ASN A 69 -1.65 5.77 11.61
CA ASN A 69 -0.36 6.38 11.31
C ASN A 69 0.74 5.32 11.36
N LEU A 70 1.43 5.12 10.23
CA LEU A 70 2.52 4.15 10.09
C LEU A 70 3.87 4.71 10.54
N SER A 71 3.96 6.02 10.77
CA SER A 71 5.13 6.72 11.34
C SER A 71 5.06 6.79 12.88
N ASN A 72 4.52 5.76 13.53
CA ASN A 72 4.26 5.75 14.97
C ASN A 72 5.47 5.30 15.82
N SER A 73 5.30 5.31 17.14
CA SER A 73 6.22 4.82 18.18
C SER A 73 6.72 3.38 17.98
N PHE A 74 5.92 2.50 17.36
CA PHE A 74 6.30 1.12 17.01
C PHE A 74 7.19 1.05 15.77
N GLY A 75 7.54 2.19 15.19
CA GLY A 75 8.49 2.31 14.09
C GLY A 75 7.99 1.78 12.75
N SER A 76 6.74 1.31 12.65
CA SER A 76 6.13 0.78 11.43
C SER A 76 4.69 0.28 11.60
N CYS A 77 4.10 -0.18 10.50
CA CYS A 77 2.99 -1.12 10.48
C CYS A 77 3.24 -2.29 11.43
N THR A 78 2.25 -2.61 12.26
CA THR A 78 2.24 -3.75 13.19
C THR A 78 2.47 -5.12 12.54
N GLN A 79 2.27 -5.21 11.22
CA GLN A 79 2.48 -6.43 10.42
C GLN A 79 3.82 -6.45 9.67
N LEU A 80 4.70 -5.46 9.89
CA LEU A 80 6.04 -5.44 9.33
C LEU A 80 7.02 -6.11 10.31
N LYS A 81 7.70 -7.18 9.89
CA LYS A 81 8.75 -7.85 10.66
C LYS A 81 9.92 -8.19 9.75
N ASP A 82 11.14 -7.82 10.16
CA ASP A 82 12.37 -8.01 9.36
C ASP A 82 12.20 -7.54 7.91
N GLU A 83 11.60 -6.35 7.74
CA GLU A 83 11.34 -5.70 6.44
C GLU A 83 10.33 -6.44 5.54
N LYS A 84 9.67 -7.48 6.07
CA LYS A 84 8.65 -8.31 5.39
C LYS A 84 7.26 -8.09 5.97
N CYS A 85 6.25 -8.05 5.11
CA CYS A 85 4.85 -7.92 5.50
C CYS A 85 4.25 -9.31 5.80
N LEU A 86 3.86 -9.55 7.05
CA LEU A 86 3.30 -10.82 7.52
C LEU A 86 1.96 -11.16 6.88
N ILE A 87 1.17 -10.14 6.53
CA ILE A 87 -0.13 -10.29 5.88
C ILE A 87 -0.05 -10.14 4.36
N HIS A 88 1.14 -10.25 3.75
CA HIS A 88 1.31 -10.02 2.31
C HIS A 88 0.44 -10.97 1.48
N GLN A 89 0.34 -12.25 1.84
CA GLN A 89 -0.49 -13.22 1.09
C GLN A 89 -1.96 -13.23 1.55
N ASN A 90 -2.34 -12.44 2.55
CA ASN A 90 -3.70 -12.46 3.08
C ASN A 90 -4.67 -11.76 2.10
N VAL A 91 -5.67 -12.49 1.60
CA VAL A 91 -6.68 -11.97 0.68
C VAL A 91 -7.52 -10.85 1.28
N ASN A 92 -7.57 -10.72 2.60
CA ASN A 92 -8.29 -9.68 3.33
C ASN A 92 -7.39 -8.51 3.76
N ARG A 93 -6.10 -8.49 3.37
CA ARG A 93 -5.23 -7.33 3.63
C ARG A 93 -5.83 -6.05 3.02
N PRO A 94 -5.55 -4.87 3.60
CA PRO A 94 -6.16 -3.62 3.14
C PRO A 94 -6.01 -3.38 1.64
N SER A 95 -7.05 -2.86 0.98
CA SER A 95 -7.04 -2.65 -0.47
C SER A 95 -5.88 -1.74 -0.91
N VAL A 96 -5.64 -0.67 -0.16
CA VAL A 96 -4.49 0.22 -0.38
C VAL A 96 -3.15 -0.52 -0.38
N CYS A 97 -2.99 -1.54 0.49
CA CYS A 97 -1.78 -2.37 0.54
C CYS A 97 -1.65 -3.31 -0.66
N LYS A 98 -2.78 -3.78 -1.23
CA LYS A 98 -2.79 -4.61 -2.44
C LYS A 98 -2.46 -3.79 -3.69
N GLU A 99 -2.98 -2.59 -3.74
CA GLU A 99 -2.93 -1.74 -4.93
C GLU A 99 -1.62 -0.96 -5.02
N PHE A 100 -1.03 -0.56 -3.88
CA PHE A 100 0.21 0.21 -3.88
C PHE A 100 1.33 -0.50 -4.68
N PRO A 101 2.07 0.24 -5.54
CA PRO A 101 2.01 1.69 -5.75
C PRO A 101 1.11 2.15 -6.91
N ILE A 102 0.31 1.26 -7.51
CA ILE A 102 -0.46 1.52 -8.74
C ILE A 102 -1.95 1.41 -8.45
N PHE A 103 -2.69 2.51 -8.53
CA PHE A 103 -4.12 2.57 -8.27
C PHE A 103 -4.87 2.73 -9.57
N ILE A 104 -5.94 1.97 -9.76
CA ILE A 104 -6.73 1.96 -11.00
C ILE A 104 -8.12 2.48 -10.65
N THR A 105 -8.56 3.56 -11.31
CA THR A 105 -9.88 4.14 -11.10
C THR A 105 -10.47 4.54 -12.45
N GLY A 106 -11.40 3.73 -12.97
CA GLY A 106 -11.94 3.91 -14.31
C GLY A 106 -10.83 3.84 -15.36
N LYS A 107 -10.62 4.96 -16.08
CA LYS A 107 -9.57 5.11 -17.10
C LYS A 107 -8.27 5.73 -16.59
N ILE A 108 -8.20 6.04 -15.31
CA ILE A 108 -7.03 6.68 -14.69
C ILE A 108 -6.20 5.62 -13.96
N ILE A 109 -4.89 5.64 -14.22
CA ILE A 109 -3.86 4.92 -13.49
C ILE A 109 -3.07 5.93 -12.69
N ARG A 110 -3.22 5.90 -11.37
CA ARG A 110 -2.42 6.74 -10.48
C ARG A 110 -1.26 5.94 -9.91
N ILE A 111 -0.05 6.43 -10.12
CA ILE A 111 1.15 5.86 -9.52
C ILE A 111 1.53 6.70 -8.31
N SER A 112 1.91 6.04 -7.21
CA SER A 112 2.27 6.79 -6.01
C SER A 112 3.63 7.49 -6.17
N PRO A 113 3.70 8.83 -6.09
CA PRO A 113 4.98 9.55 -6.11
C PRO A 113 5.81 9.27 -4.86
N ARG A 114 5.24 8.60 -3.84
CA ARG A 114 5.92 8.23 -2.61
C ARG A 114 6.64 6.88 -2.69
N CYS A 115 6.45 6.12 -3.78
CA CYS A 115 7.11 4.83 -3.99
C CYS A 115 8.54 5.01 -4.50
N TYR A 116 9.53 4.51 -3.76
CA TYR A 116 10.93 4.62 -4.18
C TYR A 116 11.26 3.81 -5.42
N GLY A 117 10.60 2.66 -5.64
CA GLY A 117 10.77 1.90 -6.88
C GLY A 117 10.25 2.66 -8.10
N HIS A 118 9.17 3.46 -7.93
CA HIS A 118 8.71 4.36 -8.97
C HIS A 118 9.70 5.50 -9.21
N LYS A 119 10.19 6.16 -8.16
CA LYS A 119 11.21 7.22 -8.27
C LYS A 119 12.51 6.75 -8.93
N ALA A 120 12.84 5.46 -8.78
CA ALA A 120 13.98 4.83 -9.43
C ALA A 120 13.70 4.44 -10.91
N GLY A 121 12.55 4.81 -11.47
CA GLY A 121 12.20 4.55 -12.87
C GLY A 121 11.76 3.11 -13.18
N LEU A 122 11.65 2.23 -12.17
CA LEU A 122 11.36 0.80 -12.38
C LEU A 122 9.97 0.53 -12.98
N LEU A 123 9.06 1.50 -12.90
CA LEU A 123 7.71 1.40 -13.45
C LEU A 123 7.56 1.97 -14.87
N TYR A 124 8.56 2.67 -15.41
CA TYR A 124 8.46 3.31 -16.74
C TYR A 124 8.06 2.37 -17.88
N PRO A 125 8.57 1.12 -17.97
CA PRO A 125 8.12 0.18 -18.99
C PRO A 125 6.62 -0.14 -18.89
N PHE A 126 6.06 -0.16 -17.68
CA PHE A 126 4.65 -0.43 -17.44
C PHE A 126 3.77 0.80 -17.66
N ILE A 127 4.28 2.00 -17.38
CA ILE A 127 3.61 3.27 -17.72
C ILE A 127 3.34 3.36 -19.22
N LYS A 128 4.34 2.99 -20.04
CA LYS A 128 4.17 2.93 -21.50
C LYS A 128 3.04 1.96 -21.88
N LYS A 129 3.03 0.76 -21.31
CA LYS A 129 1.97 -0.24 -21.55
C LYS A 129 0.59 0.27 -21.15
N PHE A 130 0.45 0.99 -20.03
CA PHE A 130 -0.84 1.57 -19.64
C PHE A 130 -1.35 2.59 -20.65
N LYS A 131 -0.47 3.48 -21.14
CA LYS A 131 -0.78 4.47 -22.18
C LYS A 131 -1.18 3.79 -23.49
N GLU A 132 -0.48 2.74 -23.90
CA GLU A 132 -0.81 1.93 -25.09
C GLU A 132 -2.18 1.23 -24.98
N LEU A 133 -2.63 0.92 -23.77
CA LEU A 133 -3.97 0.38 -23.49
C LEU A 133 -5.06 1.49 -23.40
N GLY A 134 -4.71 2.75 -23.65
CA GLY A 134 -5.62 3.89 -23.62
C GLY A 134 -6.08 4.26 -22.22
N TYR A 135 -5.15 4.24 -21.25
CA TYR A 135 -5.36 4.78 -19.91
C TYR A 135 -4.57 6.08 -19.71
N ASP A 136 -5.14 6.99 -18.94
CA ASP A 136 -4.46 8.21 -18.47
C ASP A 136 -3.60 7.86 -17.27
N VAL A 137 -2.33 8.26 -17.29
CA VAL A 137 -1.38 7.95 -16.19
C VAL A 137 -1.01 9.22 -15.45
N GLU A 138 -1.27 9.24 -14.15
CA GLU A 138 -0.90 10.31 -13.22
C GLU A 138 0.23 9.83 -12.30
N GLU A 139 1.35 10.56 -12.26
CA GLU A 139 2.57 10.25 -11.50
C GLU A 139 2.78 11.24 -10.35
#